data_AF-A0A941NRT1-F1
#
_entry.id   AF-A0A941NRT1-F1
#
_cell.length_a   1.000
_cell.length_b   1.000
_cell.length_c   1.000
_cell.angle_alpha   90.00
_cell.angle_beta   90.00
_cell.angle_gamma   90.00
#
_symmetry.space_group_name_H-M   'P 1'
#
loop_
_entity.id
_entity.type
_entity.pdbx_description
1 polymer ?
#
loop_
_entity_poly.entity_id
_entity_poly.type
_entity_poly.pdbx_seq_one_letter_code
_entity_poly.pdbx_strand_id
1 'polypeptide(L)'
;MLGRNFLHEASSLANKYPVIFEKDVKRAQLYLVLLENLKEIDSFFSTNDHPGKKPSHALLKFLSSNLQFESMDNLLLTTLDIIRYGNACKTIHDSRVKPYVDKVLSAAKELYHFVETHIIKDHYYVSADTLSELNFKFLKKLETLERENKHPRGRPK
;
A
#
# COMPACT_ATOMS: atom_id res chain seq x y z
N MET A 1 9.77 -15.40 21.37
CA MET A 1 9.14 -16.35 20.43
C MET A 1 8.45 -15.69 19.23
N LEU A 2 8.43 -14.35 19.09
CA LEU A 2 7.81 -13.65 17.94
C LEU A 2 8.61 -13.76 16.62
N GLY A 3 9.95 -13.84 16.68
CA GLY A 3 10.79 -13.83 15.47
C GLY A 3 10.72 -15.07 14.57
N ARG A 4 10.35 -16.25 15.10
CA ARG A 4 10.26 -17.49 14.29
C ARG A 4 8.99 -17.54 13.44
N ASN A 5 7.86 -17.09 13.97
CA ASN A 5 6.61 -17.00 13.21
C ASN A 5 6.70 -15.93 12.11
N PHE A 6 7.33 -14.79 12.42
CA PHE A 6 7.50 -13.71 11.46
C PHE A 6 8.37 -14.09 10.26
N LEU A 7 9.48 -14.80 10.49
CA LEU A 7 10.34 -15.29 9.40
C LEU A 7 9.63 -16.35 8.54
N HIS A 8 8.85 -17.23 9.18
CA HIS A 8 8.06 -18.23 8.46
C HIS A 8 6.98 -17.59 7.58
N GLU A 9 6.25 -16.59 8.11
CA GLU A 9 5.27 -15.82 7.34
C GLU A 9 5.92 -15.07 6.18
N ALA A 10 7.07 -14.42 6.40
CA ALA A 10 7.81 -13.74 5.34
C ALA A 10 8.25 -14.72 4.24
N SER A 11 8.75 -15.89 4.62
CA SER A 11 9.14 -16.93 3.67
C SER A 11 7.93 -17.46 2.88
N SER A 12 6.81 -17.72 3.56
CA SER A 12 5.57 -18.14 2.91
C SER A 12 5.08 -17.09 1.91
N LEU A 13 5.10 -15.81 2.29
CA LEU A 13 4.68 -14.70 1.44
C LEU A 13 5.59 -14.53 0.22
N ALA A 14 6.91 -14.60 0.40
CA ALA A 14 7.88 -14.53 -0.69
C ALA A 14 7.73 -15.70 -1.69
N ASN A 15 7.39 -16.89 -1.20
CA ASN A 15 7.13 -18.05 -2.05
C ASN A 15 5.77 -17.98 -2.76
N LYS A 16 4.76 -17.37 -2.13
CA LYS A 16 3.43 -17.19 -2.71
C LYS A 16 3.41 -16.14 -3.82
N TYR A 17 4.20 -15.07 -3.68
CA TYR A 17 4.31 -13.99 -4.66
C TYR A 17 5.78 -13.79 -5.09
N PRO A 18 6.37 -14.78 -5.78
CA PRO A 18 7.79 -14.80 -6.07
C PRO A 18 8.22 -13.74 -7.08
N VAL A 19 7.31 -13.25 -7.94
CA VAL A 19 7.59 -12.12 -8.84
C VAL A 19 7.70 -10.83 -8.05
N ILE A 20 6.79 -10.61 -7.09
CA ILE A 20 6.71 -9.37 -6.31
C ILE A 20 7.86 -9.24 -5.32
N PHE A 21 8.27 -10.34 -4.69
CA PHE A 21 9.34 -10.32 -3.69
C PHE A 21 10.68 -10.82 -4.25
N GLU A 22 10.73 -11.30 -5.49
CA GLU A 22 11.89 -11.98 -6.11
C GLU A 22 12.48 -13.11 -5.25
N LYS A 23 11.62 -13.82 -4.52
CA LYS A 23 12.00 -14.83 -3.52
C LYS A 23 12.89 -14.27 -2.37
N ASP A 24 12.97 -12.95 -2.22
CA ASP A 24 13.67 -12.29 -1.12
C ASP A 24 12.77 -12.19 0.11
N VAL A 25 13.06 -13.04 1.09
CA VAL A 25 12.36 -13.10 2.39
C VAL A 25 12.44 -11.76 3.13
N LYS A 26 13.53 -10.99 2.98
CA LYS A 26 13.66 -9.70 3.67
C LYS A 26 12.66 -8.67 3.14
N ARG A 27 12.32 -8.72 1.85
CA ARG A 27 11.33 -7.80 1.25
C ARG A 27 9.92 -8.14 1.68
N ALA A 28 9.59 -9.43 1.71
CA ALA A 28 8.34 -9.89 2.32
C ALA A 28 8.26 -9.48 3.79
N GLN A 29 9.38 -9.55 4.51
CA GLN A 29 9.47 -9.10 5.90
C GLN A 29 9.17 -7.60 6.04
N LEU A 30 9.69 -6.74 5.16
CA LEU A 30 9.37 -5.30 5.16
C LEU A 30 7.87 -5.05 4.98
N TYR A 31 7.23 -5.76 4.05
CA TYR A 31 5.79 -5.66 3.84
C TYR A 31 5.00 -6.10 5.09
N LEU A 32 5.41 -7.18 5.76
CA LEU A 32 4.76 -7.63 7.00
C LEU A 32 4.94 -6.61 8.14
N VAL A 33 6.13 -6.01 8.28
CA VAL A 33 6.36 -4.93 9.26
C VAL A 33 5.41 -3.76 8.98
N LEU A 34 5.29 -3.36 7.72
CA LEU A 34 4.38 -2.31 7.30
C LEU A 34 2.94 -2.64 7.70
N LEU A 35 2.47 -3.85 7.40
CA LEU A 35 1.10 -4.28 7.69
C LEU A 35 0.80 -4.34 9.19
N GLU A 36 1.73 -4.85 9.99
CA GLU A 36 1.60 -4.91 11.44
C GLU A 36 1.50 -3.50 12.05
N ASN A 37 2.39 -2.59 11.65
CA ASN A 37 2.36 -1.23 12.20
C ASN A 37 1.12 -0.43 11.72
N LEU A 38 0.59 -0.70 10.52
CA LEU A 38 -0.70 -0.14 10.10
C LEU A 38 -1.87 -0.63 10.97
N LYS A 39 -1.86 -1.89 11.41
CA LYS A 39 -2.86 -2.42 12.35
C LYS A 39 -2.78 -1.75 13.71
N GLU A 40 -1.57 -1.49 14.20
CA GLU A 40 -1.37 -0.74 15.45
C GLU A 40 -1.89 0.70 15.35
N ILE A 41 -1.68 1.38 14.22
CA ILE A 41 -2.24 2.71 13.95
C ILE A 41 -3.78 2.67 13.92
N ASP A 42 -4.36 1.69 13.22
CA ASP A 42 -5.82 1.52 13.14
C ASP A 42 -6.44 1.21 14.50
N SER A 43 -5.80 0.35 15.30
CA SER A 43 -6.21 0.02 16.66
C SER A 43 -6.17 1.27 17.56
N PHE A 44 -5.10 2.05 17.47
CA PHE A 44 -4.97 3.31 18.19
C PHE A 44 -6.08 4.29 17.80
N PHE A 45 -6.32 4.51 16.50
CA PHE A 45 -7.38 5.41 16.05
C PHE A 45 -8.78 4.91 16.40
N SER A 46 -9.01 3.60 16.35
CA SER A 46 -10.28 2.99 16.74
C SER A 46 -10.57 3.16 18.23
N THR A 47 -9.56 2.97 19.07
CA THR A 47 -9.68 3.09 20.54
C THR A 47 -9.91 4.52 20.99
N ASN A 48 -9.32 5.50 20.31
CA ASN A 48 -9.40 6.91 20.68
C ASN A 48 -10.46 7.70 19.87
N ASP A 49 -11.35 7.01 19.13
CA ASP A 49 -12.33 7.61 18.21
C ASP A 49 -11.74 8.71 17.31
N HIS A 50 -10.51 8.48 16.84
CA HIS A 50 -9.76 9.46 16.08
C HIS A 50 -10.30 9.55 14.64
N PRO A 51 -10.34 10.74 14.01
CA PRO A 51 -10.79 10.89 12.61
C PRO A 51 -10.03 10.00 11.60
N GLY A 52 -8.81 9.61 11.94
CA GLY A 52 -7.97 8.69 11.18
C GLY A 52 -8.48 7.25 11.12
N LYS A 53 -9.46 6.85 11.94
CA LYS A 53 -10.04 5.49 11.99
C LYS A 53 -10.61 5.04 10.65
N LYS A 54 -11.39 5.90 9.98
CA LYS A 54 -12.01 5.57 8.70
C LYS A 54 -10.94 5.32 7.61
N PRO A 55 -9.95 6.21 7.39
CA PRO A 55 -8.92 5.95 6.40
C PRO A 55 -7.99 4.79 6.77
N SER A 56 -7.63 4.60 8.05
CA SER A 56 -6.82 3.45 8.48
C SER A 56 -7.49 2.11 8.18
N HIS A 57 -8.79 2.02 8.50
CA HIS A 57 -9.57 0.81 8.27
C HIS A 57 -9.77 0.54 6.77
N ALA A 58 -10.03 1.57 5.98
CA ALA A 58 -10.15 1.46 4.52
C ALA A 58 -8.84 0.97 3.88
N LEU A 59 -7.70 1.49 4.33
CA LEU A 59 -6.38 1.06 3.86
C LEU A 59 -6.12 -0.41 4.19
N LEU A 60 -6.38 -0.84 5.43
CA LEU A 60 -6.22 -2.25 5.82
C LEU A 60 -7.15 -3.18 5.02
N LYS A 61 -8.40 -2.77 4.78
CA LYS A 61 -9.33 -3.51 3.93
C LYS A 61 -8.81 -3.63 2.50
N PHE A 62 -8.27 -2.55 1.94
CA PHE A 62 -7.63 -2.59 0.62
C PHE A 62 -6.46 -3.58 0.59
N LEU A 63 -5.54 -3.52 1.56
CA LEU A 63 -4.38 -4.41 1.63
C LEU A 63 -4.78 -5.89 1.78
N SER A 64 -5.93 -6.17 2.41
CA SER A 64 -6.46 -7.53 2.55
C SER A 64 -6.93 -8.16 1.22
N SER A 65 -7.21 -7.34 0.19
CA SER A 65 -7.60 -7.82 -1.13
C SER A 65 -6.45 -8.43 -1.93
N ASN A 66 -5.20 -8.20 -1.52
CA ASN A 66 -3.98 -8.64 -2.20
C ASN A 66 -3.75 -8.06 -3.61
N LEU A 67 -4.51 -7.03 -4.03
CA LEU A 67 -4.33 -6.35 -5.32
C LEU A 67 -2.90 -5.83 -5.55
N GLN A 68 -2.24 -5.40 -4.48
CA GLN A 68 -0.84 -4.97 -4.50
C GLN A 68 0.16 -6.06 -4.93
N PHE A 69 -0.26 -7.32 -4.94
CA PHE A 69 0.57 -8.45 -5.35
C PHE A 69 0.28 -8.95 -6.77
N GLU A 70 -0.64 -8.31 -7.50
CA GLU A 70 -0.95 -8.66 -8.89
C GLU A 70 0.11 -8.13 -9.88
N SER A 71 0.80 -7.04 -9.54
CA SER A 71 1.90 -6.47 -10.33
C SER A 71 2.83 -5.61 -9.47
N MET A 72 4.06 -5.38 -9.95
CA MET A 72 4.98 -4.44 -9.31
C MET A 72 4.44 -3.01 -9.31
N ASP A 73 3.72 -2.62 -10.37
CA ASP A 73 3.07 -1.30 -10.44
C ASP A 73 2.03 -1.14 -9.33
N ASN A 74 1.21 -2.16 -9.08
CA ASN A 74 0.24 -2.13 -8.00
C ASN A 74 0.93 -2.04 -6.64
N LEU A 75 2.06 -2.74 -6.45
CA LEU A 75 2.87 -2.60 -5.24
C LEU A 75 3.45 -1.20 -5.09
N LEU A 76 3.96 -0.61 -6.18
CA LEU A 76 4.51 0.76 -6.18
C LEU A 76 3.45 1.77 -5.75
N LEU A 77 2.29 1.74 -6.42
CA LEU A 77 1.17 2.65 -6.16
C LEU A 77 0.65 2.49 -4.73
N THR A 78 0.47 1.25 -4.28
CA THR A 78 0.07 0.95 -2.91
C THR A 78 1.07 1.51 -1.90
N THR A 79 2.37 1.33 -2.15
CA THR A 79 3.42 1.82 -1.26
C THR A 79 3.46 3.35 -1.22
N LEU A 80 3.26 4.04 -2.35
CA LEU A 80 3.13 5.49 -2.40
C LEU A 80 1.95 6.00 -1.57
N ASP A 81 0.79 5.35 -1.66
CA ASP A 81 -0.39 5.72 -0.87
C ASP A 81 -0.17 5.48 0.64
N ILE A 82 0.55 4.41 1.01
CA ILE A 82 0.94 4.18 2.40
C ILE A 82 1.90 5.28 2.89
N ILE A 83 2.85 5.73 2.07
CA ILE A 83 3.75 6.84 2.41
C ILE A 83 2.96 8.14 2.63
N ARG A 84 2.01 8.45 1.74
CA ARG A 84 1.13 9.62 1.87
C ARG A 84 0.31 9.55 3.16
N TYR A 85 -0.28 8.39 3.43
CA TYR A 85 -1.04 8.14 4.65
C TYR A 85 -0.18 8.28 5.91
N GLY A 86 1.02 7.70 5.93
CA GLY A 86 1.97 7.83 7.05
C GLY A 86 2.39 9.28 7.29
N ASN A 87 2.65 10.05 6.22
CA ASN A 87 2.97 11.47 6.33
C ASN A 87 1.80 12.28 6.90
N ALA A 88 0.55 11.97 6.52
CA ALA A 88 -0.63 12.57 7.12
C ALA A 88 -0.73 12.22 8.61
N CYS A 89 -0.49 10.96 8.99
CA CYS A 89 -0.51 10.54 10.39
C CYS A 89 0.58 11.23 11.24
N LYS A 90 1.71 11.57 10.64
CA LYS A 90 2.81 12.28 11.33
C LYS A 90 2.40 13.66 11.85
N THR A 91 1.36 14.28 11.27
CA THR A 91 0.82 15.59 11.69
C THR A 91 0.01 15.53 12.99
N ILE A 92 -0.35 14.33 13.48
CA ILE A 92 -1.22 14.16 14.66
C ILE A 92 -0.48 14.47 15.97
N HIS A 93 0.86 14.61 15.95
CA HIS A 93 1.69 14.98 17.10
C HIS A 93 1.45 14.17 18.40
N ASP A 94 0.95 12.94 18.31
CA ASP A 94 0.76 12.03 19.46
C ASP A 94 1.94 11.07 19.60
N SER A 95 2.59 11.05 20.76
CA SER A 95 3.77 10.23 21.05
C SER A 95 3.48 8.72 21.08
N ARG A 96 2.22 8.32 21.27
CA ARG A 96 1.81 6.90 21.34
C ARG A 96 1.73 6.28 19.94
N VAL A 97 1.25 7.03 18.94
CA VAL A 97 1.10 6.54 17.57
C VAL A 97 2.37 6.74 16.72
N LYS A 98 3.17 7.75 17.06
CA LYS A 98 4.37 8.16 16.31
C LYS A 98 5.36 7.00 16.02
N PRO A 99 5.69 6.10 16.97
CA PRO A 99 6.62 5.00 16.69
C PRO A 99 6.13 4.06 15.58
N TYR A 100 4.82 3.82 15.48
CA TYR A 100 4.23 2.99 14.43
C TYR A 100 4.24 3.72 13.09
N VAL A 101 3.93 5.02 13.08
CA VAL A 101 4.01 5.86 11.88
C VAL A 101 5.43 5.91 11.31
N ASP A 102 6.43 6.11 12.17
CA ASP A 102 7.83 6.15 11.75
C ASP A 102 8.29 4.81 11.17
N LYS A 103 7.85 3.68 11.76
CA LYS A 103 8.11 2.33 11.22
C LYS A 103 7.42 2.08 9.88
N VAL A 104 6.14 2.49 9.73
CA VAL A 104 5.43 2.41 8.44
C VAL A 104 6.16 3.20 7.38
N LEU A 105 6.56 4.45 7.67
CA LEU A 105 7.28 5.29 6.71
C LEU A 105 8.65 4.72 6.35
N SER A 106 9.37 4.17 7.32
CA SER A 106 10.67 3.54 7.08
C SER A 106 10.53 2.33 6.15
N ALA A 107 9.65 1.38 6.50
CA ALA A 107 9.43 0.17 5.72
C ALA A 107 8.85 0.48 4.33
N ALA A 108 7.92 1.43 4.23
CA ALA A 108 7.32 1.83 2.97
C ALA A 108 8.34 2.50 2.04
N LYS A 109 9.25 3.35 2.56
CA LYS A 109 10.30 3.96 1.73
C LYS A 109 11.30 2.94 1.23
N GLU A 110 11.67 1.97 2.06
CA GLU A 110 12.56 0.88 1.65
C GLU A 110 11.91 0.00 0.58
N LEU A 111 10.63 -0.34 0.77
CA LEU A 111 9.86 -1.10 -0.23
C LEU A 111 9.66 -0.31 -1.53
N TYR A 112 9.40 1.00 -1.44
CA TYR A 112 9.28 1.89 -2.59
C TYR A 112 10.59 1.89 -3.39
N HIS A 113 11.72 2.10 -2.72
CA HIS A 113 13.02 2.13 -3.40
C HIS A 113 13.33 0.79 -4.08
N PHE A 114 12.97 -0.32 -3.44
CA PHE A 114 13.06 -1.64 -4.05
C PHE A 114 12.24 -1.72 -5.35
N VAL A 115 10.95 -1.38 -5.30
CA VAL A 115 10.05 -1.51 -6.46
C VAL A 115 10.43 -0.53 -7.58
N GLU A 116 10.77 0.71 -7.22
CA GLU A 116 11.25 1.74 -8.14
C GLU A 116 12.49 1.27 -8.89
N THR A 117 13.47 0.68 -8.21
CA THR A 117 14.69 0.17 -8.84
C THR A 117 14.40 -0.97 -9.84
N HIS A 118 13.34 -1.76 -9.63
CA HIS A 118 12.95 -2.85 -10.54
C HIS A 118 12.17 -2.32 -11.75
N ILE A 119 11.21 -1.43 -11.51
CA ILE A 119 10.46 -0.79 -12.60
C ILE A 119 11.41 0.02 -13.49
N ILE A 120 12.39 0.73 -12.92
CA ILE A 120 13.41 1.47 -13.68
C ILE A 120 14.33 0.54 -14.48
N LYS A 121 14.65 -0.67 -13.98
CA LYS A 121 15.46 -1.65 -14.72
C LYS A 121 14.70 -2.25 -15.90
N ASP A 122 13.40 -2.48 -15.75
CA ASP A 122 12.56 -3.04 -16.81
C ASP A 122 12.06 -1.98 -17.80
N HIS A 123 12.02 -0.70 -17.39
CA HIS A 123 11.58 0.43 -18.21
C HIS A 123 12.71 1.45 -18.34
N TYR A 124 13.52 1.31 -19.39
CA TYR A 124 14.41 2.39 -19.83
C TYR A 124 13.56 3.63 -20.19
N TYR A 125 13.67 4.65 -19.33
CA TYR A 125 13.12 6.01 -19.46
C TYR A 125 11.61 6.16 -19.57
N VAL A 126 10.98 6.32 -18.41
CA VAL A 126 9.76 7.09 -18.26
C VAL A 126 9.89 7.88 -16.95
N SER A 127 10.06 9.21 -17.04
CA SER A 127 10.22 10.08 -15.85
C SER A 127 9.01 9.93 -14.92
N ALA A 128 9.21 10.15 -13.62
CA ALA A 128 8.18 10.07 -12.59
C ALA A 128 6.89 10.87 -12.91
N ASP A 129 6.99 11.88 -13.77
CA ASP A 129 5.86 12.64 -14.30
C ASP A 129 4.89 11.78 -15.14
N THR A 130 5.40 10.79 -15.86
CA THR A 130 4.58 9.91 -16.71
C THR A 130 3.90 8.80 -15.92
N LEU A 131 4.48 8.36 -14.79
CA LEU A 131 3.81 7.48 -13.82
C LEU A 131 2.67 8.25 -13.12
N SER A 132 2.82 9.57 -12.92
CA SER A 132 1.73 10.46 -12.50
C SER A 132 0.66 10.61 -13.59
N GLU A 133 1.03 10.72 -14.87
CA GLU A 133 0.06 10.71 -15.99
C GLU A 133 -0.68 9.39 -16.15
N LEU A 134 -0.02 8.25 -15.91
CA LEU A 134 -0.66 6.93 -15.89
C LEU A 134 -1.67 6.83 -14.75
N ASN A 135 -1.33 7.31 -13.54
CA ASN A 135 -2.28 7.47 -12.44
C ASN A 135 -3.45 8.38 -12.82
N PHE A 136 -3.20 9.48 -13.53
CA PHE A 136 -4.26 10.40 -13.95
C PHE A 136 -5.20 9.78 -15.01
N LYS A 137 -4.66 9.01 -15.96
CA LYS A 137 -5.46 8.26 -16.95
C LYS A 137 -6.26 7.13 -16.31
N PHE A 138 -5.69 6.43 -15.33
CA PHE A 138 -6.38 5.35 -14.62
C PHE A 138 -7.49 5.89 -13.71
N LEU A 139 -7.23 6.98 -12.97
CA LEU A 139 -8.25 7.70 -12.19
C LEU A 139 -9.39 8.23 -13.05
N LYS A 140 -9.10 8.86 -14.21
CA LYS A 140 -10.14 9.28 -15.16
C LYS A 140 -10.97 8.11 -15.69
N LYS A 141 -10.34 6.97 -15.97
CA LYS A 141 -11.04 5.77 -16.48
C LYS A 141 -11.97 5.19 -15.42
N LEU A 142 -11.56 5.16 -14.16
CA LEU A 142 -12.41 4.75 -13.03
C LEU A 142 -13.57 5.72 -12.79
N GLU A 143 -13.35 7.05 -12.85
CA GLU A 143 -14.44 8.04 -12.76
C GLU A 143 -15.46 7.88 -13.89
N THR A 144 -15.00 7.55 -15.10
CA THR A 144 -15.88 7.35 -16.26
C THR A 144 -16.71 6.08 -16.10
N LEU A 145 -16.09 4.98 -15.66
CA LEU A 145 -16.77 3.71 -15.37
C LEU A 145 -17.77 3.82 -14.21
N GLU A 146 -17.49 4.64 -13.19
CA GLU A 146 -18.44 4.93 -12.12
C GLU A 146 -19.64 5.78 -12.60
N ARG A 147 -19.42 6.74 -13.50
CA ARG A 147 -20.50 7.54 -14.10
C ARG A 147 -21.40 6.70 -15.00
N GLU A 148 -20.82 5.77 -15.74
CA GLU A 148 -21.57 4.82 -16.58
C GLU A 148 -22.36 3.81 -15.75
N ASN A 149 -21.84 3.36 -14.60
CA ASN A 149 -22.55 2.46 -13.69
C ASN A 149 -23.62 3.16 -12.82
N LYS A 150 -23.53 4.48 -12.61
CA LYS A 150 -24.56 5.27 -11.89
C LYS A 150 -25.74 5.67 -12.78
N HIS A 151 -25.63 5.54 -14.10
CA HIS A 151 -26.74 5.67 -15.03
C HIS A 151 -26.92 4.38 -15.83
N PRO A 152 -27.64 3.37 -15.30
CA PRO A 152 -28.14 2.30 -16.15
C PRO A 152 -29.03 2.96 -17.20
N ARG A 153 -28.54 3.05 -18.44
CA ARG A 153 -29.30 3.52 -19.58
C ARG A 153 -30.60 2.71 -19.60
N GLY A 154 -31.70 3.40 -19.35
CA GLY A 154 -33.04 2.84 -19.47
C GLY A 154 -33.17 2.16 -20.82
N ARG A 155 -33.67 0.92 -20.82
CA ARG A 155 -33.98 0.17 -22.03
C ARG A 155 -34.83 1.03 -22.99
N PRO A 156 -34.53 1.03 -24.30
CA PRO A 156 -35.43 1.64 -25.27
C PRO A 156 -36.74 0.86 -25.27
N LYS A 157 -37.86 1.59 -25.21
CA LYS A 157 -39.19 1.09 -25.58
C LYS A 157 -39.33 1.12 -27.09
#